data_AF-A0A7S3E1S4-F1
#
_entry.id   AF-A0A7S3E1S4-F1
#
_cell.length_a   1.000
_cell.length_b   1.000
_cell.length_c   1.000
_cell.angle_alpha   90.00
_cell.angle_beta   90.00
_cell.angle_gamma   90.00
#
_symmetry.space_group_name_H-M   'P 1'
#
loop_
_entity.id
_entity.type
_entity.pdbx_description
1 polymer ?
#
loop_
_entity_poly.entity_id
_entity_poly.type
_entity_poly.pdbx_seq_one_letter_code
_entity_poly.pdbx_strand_id
1 'polypeptide(L)'
;RVLRQVSGALRVADPAAALEGAAPSKALPLGLSSPSPSPSCRGAHAWAVAPFSSSAAAGDIRKQAGKTKGNDAIVLKGMTFFARHGVLEEEAVLGQRFVVDLKMYCCLEAAGRTDDVGDTVDYSRVYGAVREVVEGERRYQLIEAIAQDIAASILGGFRQVDSVEVAVKKPQVALMGQLDYSGVQIHRFREA
;
A
#
# COMPACT_ATOMS: atom_id res chain seq x y z
N ARG A 1 -13.24 -59.21 8.75
CA ARG A 1 -14.60 -59.68 8.42
C ARG A 1 -15.50 -58.45 8.42
N VAL A 2 -15.91 -58.03 7.21
CA VAL A 2 -17.03 -57.12 6.86
C VAL A 2 -16.89 -55.62 7.15
N LEU A 3 -16.59 -54.92 6.06
CA LEU A 3 -16.90 -53.52 5.73
C LEU A 3 -18.39 -53.20 5.90
N ARG A 4 -18.73 -51.98 6.34
CA ARG A 4 -20.02 -51.36 5.99
C ARG A 4 -19.83 -49.89 5.63
N GLN A 5 -19.84 -49.64 4.32
CA GLN A 5 -20.19 -48.38 3.69
C GLN A 5 -21.68 -48.07 3.87
N VAL A 6 -22.01 -46.79 4.06
CA VAL A 6 -23.27 -46.13 3.61
C VAL A 6 -22.89 -44.64 3.45
N SER A 7 -22.43 -44.17 2.28
CA SER A 7 -23.19 -43.65 1.13
C SER A 7 -24.32 -42.67 1.49
N GLY A 8 -24.11 -41.37 1.25
CA GLY A 8 -25.07 -40.30 1.57
C GLY A 8 -24.84 -39.02 0.77
N ALA A 9 -25.17 -39.10 -0.52
CA ALA A 9 -25.65 -38.04 -1.44
C ALA A 9 -25.18 -36.58 -1.24
N LEU A 10 -24.20 -36.20 -2.05
CA LEU A 10 -23.91 -34.82 -2.48
C LEU A 10 -25.04 -34.35 -3.42
N ARG A 11 -25.77 -33.27 -3.09
CA ARG A 11 -26.63 -32.56 -4.05
C ARG A 11 -25.90 -31.31 -4.54
N VAL A 12 -25.55 -31.35 -5.82
CA VAL A 12 -25.12 -30.21 -6.64
C VAL A 12 -26.37 -29.38 -6.95
N ALA A 13 -26.30 -28.07 -6.77
CA ALA A 13 -27.32 -27.13 -7.23
C ALA A 13 -26.75 -26.34 -8.42
N ASP A 14 -27.41 -26.49 -9.57
CA ASP A 14 -27.16 -25.75 -10.81
C ASP A 14 -27.59 -24.27 -10.71
N PRO A 15 -26.93 -23.36 -11.45
CA PRO A 15 -27.25 -21.93 -11.49
C PRO A 15 -28.10 -21.58 -12.73
N ALA A 16 -29.32 -21.05 -12.54
CA ALA A 16 -30.04 -20.39 -13.62
C ALA A 16 -31.13 -19.42 -13.11
N ALA A 17 -31.14 -18.23 -13.75
CA ALA A 17 -32.28 -17.33 -13.95
C ALA A 17 -32.76 -16.45 -12.77
N ALA A 18 -32.43 -15.16 -12.87
CA ALA A 18 -33.43 -14.10 -12.82
C ALA A 18 -32.87 -12.81 -13.48
N LEU A 19 -33.40 -12.53 -14.67
CA LEU A 19 -33.30 -11.27 -15.38
C LEU A 19 -34.38 -10.31 -14.86
N GLU A 20 -34.00 -9.11 -14.46
CA GLU A 20 -34.83 -7.90 -14.47
C GLU A 20 -33.94 -6.80 -15.10
N GLY A 21 -34.34 -5.93 -16.03
CA GLY A 21 -35.67 -5.50 -16.46
C GLY A 21 -35.73 -3.97 -16.38
N ALA A 22 -35.88 -3.31 -17.54
CA ALA A 22 -36.32 -1.90 -17.75
C ALA A 22 -35.34 -0.76 -17.35
N ALA A 23 -35.24 0.40 -18.02
CA ALA A 23 -35.70 0.95 -19.29
C ALA A 23 -34.96 2.32 -19.49
N PRO A 24 -34.83 2.85 -20.72
CA PRO A 24 -34.14 4.12 -20.99
C PRO A 24 -35.10 5.33 -20.96
N SER A 25 -34.67 6.48 -20.42
CA SER A 25 -35.41 7.74 -20.53
C SER A 25 -34.52 8.93 -20.89
N LYS A 26 -34.77 9.43 -22.12
CA LYS A 26 -34.94 10.83 -22.54
C LYS A 26 -33.94 11.91 -22.09
N ALA A 27 -33.17 12.35 -23.09
CA ALA A 27 -33.10 13.71 -23.66
C ALA A 27 -33.17 14.95 -22.76
N LEU A 28 -32.22 15.87 -22.94
CA LEU A 28 -32.45 17.24 -23.44
C LEU A 28 -31.10 17.93 -23.82
N PRO A 29 -31.09 18.89 -24.77
CA PRO A 29 -29.89 19.52 -25.31
C PRO A 29 -29.63 20.90 -24.70
N LEU A 30 -28.38 21.34 -24.63
CA LEU A 30 -28.04 22.76 -24.52
C LEU A 30 -26.84 23.05 -25.42
N GLY A 31 -27.09 23.84 -26.46
CA GLY A 31 -26.06 24.47 -27.27
C GLY A 31 -25.68 25.85 -26.76
N LEU A 32 -24.79 26.48 -27.54
CA LEU A 32 -24.33 27.89 -27.46
C LEU A 32 -23.35 28.12 -26.31
N SER A 33 -22.23 28.84 -26.44
CA SER A 33 -21.65 29.62 -27.54
C SER A 33 -20.29 30.13 -27.05
N SER A 34 -19.29 30.15 -27.93
CA SER A 34 -18.05 30.94 -27.86
C SER A 34 -18.34 32.43 -27.53
N PRO A 35 -17.38 33.23 -27.01
CA PRO A 35 -16.20 33.62 -27.80
C PRO A 35 -14.89 33.91 -27.04
N SER A 36 -13.82 33.96 -27.84
CA SER A 36 -12.53 34.59 -27.57
C SER A 36 -12.67 36.11 -27.32
N PRO A 37 -11.64 36.74 -26.72
CA PRO A 37 -10.87 37.69 -27.53
C PRO A 37 -9.38 37.75 -27.20
N SER A 38 -8.55 37.80 -28.25
CA SER A 38 -7.31 38.58 -28.31
C SER A 38 -7.62 39.93 -28.97
N PRO A 39 -6.94 41.03 -28.60
CA PRO A 39 -5.91 41.58 -29.49
C PRO A 39 -4.75 42.26 -28.72
N SER A 40 -3.50 42.01 -29.12
CA SER A 40 -2.61 42.96 -29.81
C SER A 40 -2.66 44.41 -29.30
N CYS A 41 -1.52 44.95 -28.85
CA CYS A 41 -1.07 46.30 -29.20
C CYS A 41 0.41 46.53 -28.85
N ARG A 42 1.19 46.67 -29.92
CA ARG A 42 2.49 47.33 -30.11
C ARG A 42 2.98 48.32 -29.03
N GLY A 43 4.25 48.14 -28.66
CA GLY A 43 5.33 49.08 -28.96
C GLY A 43 5.61 50.20 -27.94
N ALA A 44 6.82 50.20 -27.37
CA ALA A 44 7.75 51.33 -27.35
C ALA A 44 8.87 51.12 -26.30
N HIS A 45 10.11 51.17 -26.80
CA HIS A 45 11.29 51.82 -26.21
C HIS A 45 11.44 51.87 -24.68
N ALA A 46 12.44 51.16 -24.16
CA ALA A 46 13.36 51.73 -23.18
C ALA A 46 14.64 50.88 -23.13
N TRP A 47 15.71 51.41 -23.72
CA TRP A 47 17.06 51.06 -23.29
C TRP A 47 17.23 51.60 -21.87
N ALA A 48 17.59 50.72 -20.93
CA ALA A 48 18.05 51.15 -19.62
C ALA A 48 19.13 50.18 -19.18
N VAL A 49 20.37 50.65 -19.32
CA VAL A 49 21.54 50.06 -18.71
C VAL A 49 21.37 50.17 -17.20
N ALA A 50 21.28 49.04 -16.51
CA ALA A 50 21.38 48.99 -15.05
C ALA A 50 22.66 48.21 -14.67
N PRO A 51 23.44 48.71 -13.70
CA PRO A 51 24.77 48.21 -13.40
C PRO A 51 24.71 46.90 -12.60
N PHE A 52 25.77 46.13 -12.74
CA PHE A 52 26.16 45.06 -11.84
C PHE A 52 26.15 45.57 -10.39
N SER A 53 25.30 45.01 -9.54
CA SER A 53 25.39 45.17 -8.09
C SER A 53 25.26 43.83 -7.41
N SER A 54 26.41 43.39 -6.93
CA SER A 54 26.63 42.31 -5.99
C SER A 54 25.77 42.51 -4.73
N SER A 55 24.89 41.56 -4.46
CA SER A 55 24.55 41.17 -3.09
C SER A 55 24.29 39.67 -3.05
N ALA A 56 25.38 38.92 -3.13
CA ALA A 56 25.45 37.61 -2.52
C ALA A 56 25.40 37.81 -1.00
N ALA A 57 24.22 37.71 -0.40
CA ALA A 57 24.00 37.29 0.99
C ALA A 57 22.55 37.55 1.40
N ALA A 58 21.73 36.50 1.37
CA ALA A 58 20.82 36.16 2.45
C ALA A 58 20.24 34.79 2.12
N GLY A 59 20.88 33.75 2.65
CA GLY A 59 20.51 32.37 2.38
C GLY A 59 19.05 32.09 2.71
N ASP A 60 18.31 31.63 1.72
CA ASP A 60 17.11 30.82 1.91
C ASP A 60 17.50 29.40 2.34
N ILE A 61 18.16 29.30 3.50
CA ILE A 61 18.47 28.02 4.18
C ILE A 61 17.24 27.53 4.97
N ARG A 62 16.17 28.32 5.06
CA ARG A 62 15.02 28.05 5.94
C ARG A 62 13.90 27.18 5.36
N LYS A 63 14.09 26.54 4.20
CA LYS A 63 13.09 25.62 3.62
C LYS A 63 13.50 24.14 3.61
N GLN A 64 14.32 23.73 4.58
CA GLN A 64 14.60 22.32 4.90
C GLN A 64 14.52 22.03 6.41
N ALA A 65 13.88 22.91 7.20
CA ALA A 65 13.59 22.65 8.60
C ALA A 65 12.27 21.87 8.68
N GLY A 66 12.34 20.56 8.91
CA GLY A 66 11.16 19.75 9.22
C GLY A 66 11.23 18.27 8.89
N LYS A 67 12.36 17.73 8.39
CA LYS A 67 12.57 16.27 8.43
C LYS A 67 13.62 15.95 9.47
N THR A 68 13.30 16.21 10.73
CA THR A 68 14.02 15.60 11.84
C THR A 68 13.92 14.09 11.63
N LYS A 69 15.03 13.45 11.29
CA LYS A 69 15.19 11.99 11.33
C LYS A 69 15.08 11.55 12.80
N GLY A 70 13.88 11.60 13.36
CA GLY A 70 13.55 10.82 14.54
C GLY A 70 13.59 9.35 14.12
N ASN A 71 14.19 8.49 14.96
CA ASN A 71 14.08 7.04 14.80
C ASN A 71 12.73 6.53 15.32
N ASP A 72 11.70 7.37 15.26
CA ASP A 72 10.35 7.07 15.66
C ASP A 72 9.80 6.01 14.71
N ALA A 73 9.08 5.04 15.28
CA ALA A 73 8.53 3.97 14.49
C ALA A 73 7.23 3.45 15.08
N ILE A 74 6.28 3.18 14.20
CA ILE A 74 5.06 2.43 14.52
C ILE A 74 5.34 0.96 14.25
N VAL A 75 5.00 0.10 15.21
CA VAL A 75 5.35 -1.32 15.20
C VAL A 75 4.09 -2.17 15.29
N LEU A 76 3.89 -3.05 14.30
CA LEU A 76 2.88 -4.10 14.31
C LEU A 76 3.63 -5.44 14.32
N LYS A 77 3.45 -6.24 15.36
CA LYS A 77 4.13 -7.54 15.52
C LYS A 77 3.13 -8.68 15.58
N GLY A 78 3.51 -9.82 15.04
CA GLY A 78 2.76 -11.07 15.16
C GLY A 78 1.47 -11.10 14.34
N MET A 79 1.36 -10.31 13.27
CA MET A 79 0.16 -10.32 12.43
C MET A 79 0.07 -11.66 11.72
N THR A 80 -0.93 -12.46 12.06
CA THR A 80 -1.05 -13.84 11.58
C THR A 80 -2.14 -13.91 10.53
N PHE A 81 -1.78 -14.40 9.34
CA PHE A 81 -2.67 -14.55 8.20
C PHE A 81 -2.65 -16.00 7.70
N PHE A 82 -3.74 -16.43 7.08
CA PHE A 82 -3.80 -17.75 6.45
C PHE A 82 -3.86 -17.57 4.94
N ALA A 83 -2.85 -18.11 4.24
CA ALA A 83 -2.74 -17.94 2.80
C ALA A 83 -2.20 -19.19 2.11
N ARG A 84 -2.49 -19.29 0.81
CA ARG A 84 -2.07 -20.37 -0.08
C ARG A 84 -0.91 -19.90 -0.95
N HIS A 85 0.24 -19.71 -0.31
CA HIS A 85 1.47 -19.31 -0.97
C HIS A 85 2.53 -20.39 -0.82
N GLY A 86 3.35 -20.55 -1.84
CA GLY A 86 4.33 -21.62 -1.89
C GLY A 86 4.70 -22.01 -3.31
N VAL A 87 5.89 -22.60 -3.43
CA VAL A 87 6.42 -23.14 -4.69
C VAL A 87 5.79 -24.51 -4.96
N LEU A 88 5.57 -25.30 -3.90
CA LEU A 88 4.99 -26.63 -3.98
C LEU A 88 3.48 -26.56 -4.25
N GLU A 89 2.96 -27.50 -5.05
CA GLU A 89 1.53 -27.55 -5.36
C GLU A 89 0.70 -27.93 -4.13
N GLU A 90 1.24 -28.77 -3.26
CA GLU A 90 0.58 -29.19 -2.01
C GLU A 90 0.38 -28.02 -1.05
N GLU A 91 1.34 -27.07 -0.99
CA GLU A 91 1.22 -25.83 -0.21
C GLU A 91 0.10 -24.93 -0.76
N ALA A 92 -0.11 -24.94 -2.07
CA ALA A 92 -1.15 -24.17 -2.71
C ALA A 92 -2.56 -24.71 -2.40
N VAL A 93 -2.68 -26.01 -2.14
CA VAL A 93 -3.96 -26.65 -1.80
C VAL A 93 -4.26 -26.53 -0.31
N LEU A 94 -3.31 -26.91 0.54
CA LEU A 94 -3.51 -26.97 1.99
C LEU A 94 -3.51 -25.57 2.62
N GLY A 95 -2.67 -24.66 2.13
CA GLY A 95 -2.42 -23.37 2.75
C GLY A 95 -1.63 -23.49 4.05
N GLN A 96 -1.02 -22.38 4.46
CA GLN A 96 -0.23 -22.30 5.69
C GLN A 96 -0.41 -20.93 6.36
N ARG A 97 -0.04 -20.85 7.64
CA ARG A 97 -0.01 -19.57 8.36
C ARG A 97 1.25 -18.79 8.03
N PHE A 98 1.09 -17.49 7.82
CA PHE A 98 2.16 -16.52 7.68
C PHE A 98 2.08 -15.54 8.84
N VAL A 99 3.22 -15.27 9.46
CA VAL A 99 3.34 -14.26 10.52
C VAL A 99 4.14 -13.09 9.98
N VAL A 100 3.56 -11.90 10.00
CA VAL A 100 4.17 -10.68 9.49
C VAL A 100 4.44 -9.73 10.66
N ASP A 101 5.68 -9.28 10.75
CA ASP A 101 6.07 -8.13 11.56
C ASP A 101 6.33 -6.94 10.63
N LEU A 102 5.84 -5.79 11.02
CA LEU A 102 5.95 -4.55 10.28
C LEU A 102 6.42 -3.43 11.21
N LYS A 103 7.44 -2.71 10.78
CA LYS A 103 7.92 -1.50 11.44
C LYS A 103 8.01 -0.38 10.43
N MET A 104 7.25 0.68 10.66
CA MET A 104 7.18 1.85 9.79
C MET A 104 7.89 3.01 10.47
N TYR A 105 8.87 3.59 9.80
CA TYR A 105 9.61 4.74 10.29
C TYR A 105 8.96 6.02 9.76
N CYS A 106 8.49 6.87 10.67
CA CYS A 106 7.84 8.15 10.38
C CYS A 106 8.01 9.09 11.58
N CYS A 107 7.94 10.40 11.36
CA CYS A 107 7.97 11.38 12.44
C CYS A 107 6.67 11.34 13.26
N LEU A 108 6.76 11.09 14.56
CA LEU A 108 5.60 11.06 15.47
C LEU A 108 5.49 12.31 16.35
N GLU A 109 6.38 13.29 16.17
CA GLU A 109 6.42 14.51 16.97
C GLU A 109 5.11 15.30 16.90
N ALA A 110 4.53 15.44 15.69
CA ALA A 110 3.28 16.18 15.51
C ALA A 110 2.12 15.51 16.24
N ALA A 111 1.89 14.21 15.96
CA ALA A 111 0.85 13.43 16.59
C ALA A 111 0.99 13.40 18.13
N GLY A 112 2.21 13.30 18.66
CA GLY A 112 2.44 13.34 20.11
C GLY A 112 2.15 14.69 20.76
N ARG A 113 2.10 15.78 19.98
CA ARG A 113 1.78 17.13 20.47
C ARG A 113 0.31 17.50 20.30
N THR A 114 -0.31 17.04 19.22
CA THR A 114 -1.70 17.39 18.88
C THR A 114 -2.71 16.40 19.43
N ASP A 115 -2.30 15.15 19.70
CA ASP A 115 -3.18 14.03 20.05
C ASP A 115 -4.27 13.79 18.99
N ASP A 116 -3.99 14.15 17.73
CA ASP A 116 -4.90 13.94 16.59
C ASP A 116 -4.47 12.70 15.79
N VAL A 117 -5.43 11.81 15.54
CA VAL A 117 -5.25 10.62 14.70
C VAL A 117 -4.94 10.99 13.24
N GLY A 118 -5.36 12.17 12.78
CA GLY A 118 -5.06 12.67 11.44
C GLY A 118 -3.58 12.98 11.21
N ASP A 119 -2.83 13.26 12.28
CA ASP A 119 -1.40 13.59 12.23
C ASP A 119 -0.49 12.35 12.28
N THR A 120 -1.07 11.14 12.37
CA THR A 120 -0.34 9.87 12.40
C THR A 120 -0.81 8.89 11.33
N VAL A 121 -0.11 7.77 11.24
CA VAL A 121 -0.48 6.65 10.37
C VAL A 121 -1.50 5.78 11.09
N ASP A 122 -2.69 5.63 10.51
CA ASP A 122 -3.69 4.69 11.00
C ASP A 122 -3.23 3.23 10.79
N TYR A 123 -2.80 2.61 11.88
CA TYR A 123 -2.34 1.23 11.90
C TYR A 123 -3.44 0.21 11.53
N SER A 124 -4.73 0.57 11.67
CA SER A 124 -5.86 -0.27 11.26
C SER A 124 -5.91 -0.39 9.73
N ARG A 125 -5.68 0.73 9.03
CA ARG A 125 -5.59 0.74 7.56
C ARG A 125 -4.34 0.00 7.09
N VAL A 126 -3.23 0.14 7.82
CA VAL A 126 -1.99 -0.60 7.54
C VAL A 126 -2.21 -2.10 7.68
N TYR A 127 -2.86 -2.56 8.76
CA TYR A 127 -3.21 -3.96 8.94
C TYR A 127 -4.09 -4.47 7.78
N GLY A 128 -5.09 -3.68 7.37
CA GLY A 128 -5.92 -3.99 6.21
C GLY A 128 -5.13 -4.14 4.91
N ALA A 129 -4.20 -3.22 4.64
CA ALA A 129 -3.33 -3.28 3.47
C ALA A 129 -2.41 -4.52 3.48
N VAL A 130 -1.82 -4.86 4.63
CA VAL A 130 -1.01 -6.09 4.78
C VAL A 130 -1.87 -7.33 4.55
N ARG A 131 -3.07 -7.36 5.14
CA ARG A 131 -4.02 -8.47 4.98
C ARG A 131 -4.41 -8.65 3.52
N GLU A 132 -4.70 -7.58 2.79
CA GLU A 132 -5.06 -7.63 1.38
C GLU A 132 -3.92 -8.22 0.52
N VAL A 133 -2.67 -7.87 0.82
CA VAL A 133 -1.51 -8.43 0.10
C VAL A 133 -1.35 -9.93 0.38
N VAL A 134 -1.56 -10.37 1.63
CA VAL A 134 -1.32 -11.78 2.03
C VAL A 134 -2.52 -12.69 1.76
N GLU A 135 -3.74 -12.25 2.04
CA GLU A 135 -4.97 -13.05 1.86
C GLU A 135 -5.67 -12.76 0.52
N GLY A 136 -5.14 -11.85 -0.29
CA GLY A 136 -5.70 -11.47 -1.58
C GLY A 136 -5.67 -12.57 -2.63
N GLU A 137 -6.22 -12.26 -3.80
CA GLU A 137 -6.33 -13.21 -4.91
C GLU A 137 -4.96 -13.58 -5.53
N ARG A 138 -3.96 -12.71 -5.35
CA ARG A 138 -2.62 -12.91 -5.91
C ARG A 138 -1.88 -13.99 -5.15
N ARG A 139 -1.53 -15.06 -5.85
CA ARG A 139 -0.65 -16.11 -5.32
C ARG A 139 0.82 -15.72 -5.46
N TYR A 140 1.56 -15.85 -4.37
CA TYR A 140 3.01 -15.74 -4.34
C TYR A 140 3.68 -17.11 -4.25
N GLN A 141 4.80 -17.26 -4.94
CA GLN A 141 5.67 -18.44 -4.82
C GLN A 141 6.67 -18.26 -3.67
N LEU A 142 7.12 -17.03 -3.43
CA LEU A 142 8.21 -16.67 -2.53
C LEU A 142 7.75 -15.68 -1.45
N ILE A 143 8.31 -15.80 -0.25
CA ILE A 143 8.01 -14.87 0.87
C ILE A 143 8.71 -13.52 0.69
N GLU A 144 9.78 -13.49 -0.11
CA GLU A 144 10.46 -12.30 -0.59
C GLU A 144 9.52 -11.41 -1.39
N ALA A 145 8.72 -12.02 -2.28
CA ALA A 145 7.76 -11.29 -3.10
C ALA A 145 6.61 -10.72 -2.26
N ILE A 146 6.13 -11.49 -1.27
CA ILE A 146 5.12 -11.01 -0.30
C ILE A 146 5.68 -9.81 0.48
N ALA A 147 6.88 -9.95 1.05
CA ALA A 147 7.50 -8.87 1.81
C ALA A 147 7.71 -7.61 0.95
N GLN A 148 8.15 -7.78 -0.29
CA GLN A 148 8.37 -6.68 -1.24
C GLN A 148 7.06 -5.97 -1.58
N ASP A 149 5.98 -6.70 -1.82
CA ASP A 149 4.68 -6.12 -2.15
C ASP A 149 4.03 -5.44 -0.94
N ILE A 150 4.19 -5.99 0.26
CA ILE A 150 3.80 -5.31 1.50
C ILE A 150 4.55 -3.97 1.61
N ALA A 151 5.87 -3.98 1.44
CA ALA A 151 6.68 -2.76 1.52
C ALA A 151 6.25 -1.72 0.47
N ALA A 152 6.00 -2.15 -0.77
CA ALA A 152 5.53 -1.28 -1.85
C ALA A 152 4.14 -0.71 -1.57
N SER A 153 3.21 -1.52 -1.09
CA SER A 153 1.84 -1.11 -0.72
C SER A 153 1.85 -0.05 0.38
N ILE A 154 2.66 -0.25 1.44
CA ILE A 154 2.76 0.71 2.54
C ILE A 154 3.43 2.01 2.10
N LEU A 155 4.55 1.95 1.37
CA LEU A 155 5.23 3.15 0.90
C LEU A 155 4.38 3.93 -0.12
N GLY A 156 3.61 3.23 -0.97
CA GLY A 156 2.69 3.85 -1.92
C GLY A 156 1.44 4.45 -1.27
N GLY A 157 0.86 3.78 -0.26
CA GLY A 157 -0.38 4.19 0.38
C GLY A 157 -0.24 5.27 1.46
N PHE A 158 0.90 5.32 2.16
CA PHE A 158 1.07 6.19 3.34
C PHE A 158 2.23 7.17 3.16
N ARG A 159 1.96 8.39 2.70
CA ARG A 159 3.00 9.41 2.43
C ARG A 159 3.87 9.78 3.63
N GLN A 160 3.35 9.65 4.85
CA GLN A 160 4.05 9.99 6.09
C GLN A 160 5.18 8.99 6.41
N VAL A 161 5.18 7.80 5.80
CA VAL A 161 6.17 6.75 6.04
C VAL A 161 7.41 6.98 5.17
N ASP A 162 8.58 7.05 5.80
CA ASP A 162 9.86 7.29 5.15
C ASP A 162 10.57 6.00 4.75
N SER A 163 10.51 5.00 5.62
CA SER A 163 11.03 3.66 5.35
C SER A 163 10.23 2.62 6.10
N VAL A 164 10.30 1.38 5.63
CA VAL A 164 9.53 0.26 6.19
C VAL A 164 10.40 -0.96 6.28
N GLU A 165 10.32 -1.62 7.42
CA GLU A 165 10.97 -2.89 7.70
C GLU A 165 9.88 -3.96 7.85
N VAL A 166 9.94 -4.98 7.00
CA VAL A 166 8.95 -6.04 6.91
C VAL A 166 9.65 -7.36 7.17
N ALA A 167 9.15 -8.14 8.12
CA ALA A 167 9.56 -9.53 8.31
C ALA A 167 8.38 -10.47 8.06
N VAL A 168 8.56 -11.45 7.18
CA VAL A 168 7.56 -12.48 6.87
C VAL A 168 8.11 -13.82 7.34
N LYS A 169 7.38 -14.48 8.22
CA LYS A 169 7.78 -15.70 8.92
C LYS A 169 6.79 -16.83 8.60
N LYS A 170 7.35 -17.99 8.32
CA LYS A 170 6.68 -19.29 8.15
C LYS A 170 6.99 -20.15 9.38
N PRO A 171 6.06 -20.30 10.34
CA PRO A 171 6.26 -21.17 11.50
C PRO A 171 6.21 -22.66 11.13
N GLN A 172 5.49 -23.02 10.07
CA GLN A 172 5.32 -24.40 9.62
C GLN A 172 6.18 -24.66 8.39
N VAL A 173 7.44 -25.06 8.61
CA VAL A 173 8.39 -25.37 7.52
C VAL A 173 8.66 -26.87 7.52
N ALA A 174 8.62 -27.50 6.35
CA ALA A 174 8.95 -28.90 6.16
C ALA A 174 10.47 -29.13 6.19
N LEU A 175 11.10 -28.94 7.36
CA LEU A 175 12.51 -29.25 7.60
C LEU A 175 12.64 -30.41 8.59
N MET A 176 13.70 -31.21 8.43
CA MET A 176 13.98 -32.41 9.25
C MET A 176 14.49 -32.06 10.68
N GLY A 177 14.21 -30.87 11.20
CA GLY A 177 14.70 -30.38 12.49
C GLY A 177 13.73 -29.41 13.16
N GLN A 178 14.00 -29.07 14.42
CA GLN A 178 13.18 -28.13 15.19
C GLN A 178 13.64 -26.69 14.98
N LEU A 179 12.72 -25.83 14.56
CA LEU A 179 12.90 -24.38 14.46
C LEU A 179 11.59 -23.67 14.83
N ASP A 180 11.69 -22.43 15.29
CA ASP A 180 10.50 -21.62 15.60
C ASP A 180 9.81 -21.12 14.32
N TYR A 181 10.60 -20.61 13.36
CA TYR A 181 10.13 -20.19 12.04
C TYR A 181 11.30 -20.02 11.06
N SER A 182 11.00 -20.13 9.76
CA SER A 182 11.86 -19.62 8.68
C SER A 182 11.25 -18.34 8.14
N GLY A 183 12.05 -17.35 7.75
CA GLY A 183 11.49 -16.08 7.29
C GLY A 183 12.47 -15.19 6.58
N VAL A 184 11.94 -14.13 5.99
CA VAL A 184 12.71 -13.06 5.34
C VAL A 184 12.44 -11.75 6.03
N GLN A 185 13.45 -10.88 6.06
CA GLN A 185 13.35 -9.53 6.58
C GLN A 185 13.93 -8.57 5.56
N ILE A 186 13.16 -7.55 5.18
CA ILE A 186 13.60 -6.54 4.22
C ILE A 186 13.41 -5.16 4.82
N HIS A 187 14.31 -4.24 4.44
CA HIS A 187 14.19 -2.81 4.71
C HIS A 187 14.11 -2.07 3.37
N ARG A 188 13.11 -1.23 3.21
CA ARG A 188 12.88 -0.43 2.00
C ARG A 188 12.69 1.03 2.36
N PHE A 189 13.29 1.90 1.56
CA PHE A 189 13.15 3.35 1.67
C PHE A 189 12.20 3.82 0.57
N ARG A 190 11.50 4.92 0.85
CA ARG A 190 10.77 5.64 -0.20
C ARG A 190 11.78 6.13 -1.25
N GLU A 191 11.53 5.80 -2.51
CA GLU A 191 12.28 6.38 -3.63
C GLU A 191 11.94 7.88 -3.73
N ALA A 192 12.98 8.70 -3.87
CA ALA A 192 12.91 10.17 -3.81
C ALA A 192 12.39 10.79 -5.11
#